data_AF-A0A354ZDM2-F1
#
_entry.id   AF-A0A354ZDM2-F1
#
_cell.length_a   1.000
_cell.length_b   1.000
_cell.length_c   1.000
_cell.angle_alpha   90.00
_cell.angle_beta   90.00
_cell.angle_gamma   90.00
#
_symmetry.space_group_name_H-M   'P 1'
#
loop_
_entity.id
_entity.type
_entity.pdbx_description
1 polymer ?
#
loop_
_entity_poly.entity_id
_entity_poly.type
_entity_poly.pdbx_seq_one_letter_code
_entity_poly.pdbx_strand_id
1 'polypeptide(L)'
;NGWRVFSFDCTGSHESEGKGTIGLPQSVLDLNSALGYIKSDSTLNDLPIMLYGHSWGGYAVAAVLNYDHDIAAAASIAGFNAPMEILFEQAKEMMGAVAYVEYPFLWAYQAMLFGRAARLTAVDGINSADTVVMIIHGDKDTAISYGGASIIAHKSE
;
A
#
# COMPACT_ATOMS: atom_id res chain seq x y z
N ASN A 1 -11.90 -19.69 -15.21
CA ASN A 1 -11.60 -19.01 -13.93
C ASN A 1 -12.76 -18.07 -13.64
N GLY A 2 -13.69 -18.43 -12.77
CA GLY A 2 -14.98 -17.76 -12.59
C GLY A 2 -14.95 -16.47 -11.76
N TRP A 3 -13.97 -15.61 -11.99
CA TRP A 3 -13.78 -14.35 -11.25
C TRP A 3 -14.22 -13.16 -12.10
N ARG A 4 -14.83 -12.15 -11.46
CA ARG A 4 -14.94 -10.82 -12.04
C ARG A 4 -13.73 -10.01 -11.60
N VAL A 5 -12.97 -9.50 -12.57
CA VAL A 5 -11.77 -8.73 -12.30
C VAL A 5 -12.11 -7.24 -12.41
N PHE A 6 -11.87 -6.51 -11.33
CA PHE A 6 -11.95 -5.06 -11.30
C PHE A 6 -10.53 -4.51 -11.20
N SER A 7 -10.12 -3.72 -12.19
CA SER A 7 -8.85 -2.99 -12.21
C SER A 7 -9.13 -1.50 -12.28
N PHE A 8 -8.33 -0.71 -11.59
CA PHE A 8 -8.41 0.75 -11.60
C PHE A 8 -7.02 1.36 -11.79
N ASP A 9 -7.00 2.55 -12.37
CA ASP A 9 -5.80 3.36 -12.47
C ASP A 9 -5.63 4.18 -11.18
N CYS A 10 -4.43 4.21 -10.61
CA CYS A 10 -4.12 5.07 -9.47
C CYS A 10 -4.07 6.55 -9.91
N THR A 11 -4.32 7.46 -8.98
CA THR A 11 -4.32 8.91 -9.19
C THR A 11 -3.09 9.37 -9.98
N GLY A 12 -3.32 10.18 -11.02
CA GLY A 12 -2.27 10.72 -11.89
C GLY A 12 -1.52 9.67 -12.71
N SER A 13 -2.14 8.51 -12.96
CA SER A 13 -1.61 7.44 -13.82
C SER A 13 -2.61 7.09 -14.92
N HIS A 14 -2.11 6.88 -16.15
CA HIS A 14 -2.92 6.50 -17.31
C HIS A 14 -4.16 7.40 -17.49
N GLU A 15 -5.36 6.83 -17.40
CA GLU A 15 -6.63 7.53 -17.61
C GLU A 15 -7.17 8.16 -16.32
N SER A 16 -6.54 7.89 -15.16
CA SER A 16 -6.92 8.54 -13.90
C SER A 16 -6.42 9.98 -13.85
N GLU A 17 -7.34 10.90 -13.53
CA GLU A 17 -7.05 12.32 -13.36
C GLU A 17 -5.99 12.59 -12.28
N GLY A 18 -5.40 13.78 -12.31
CA GLY A 18 -4.34 14.21 -11.38
C GLY A 18 -3.09 14.68 -12.13
N LYS A 19 -2.22 15.46 -11.45
CA LYS A 19 -0.97 15.97 -12.04
C LYS A 19 0.24 15.05 -11.78
N GLY A 20 0.02 13.88 -11.17
CA GLY A 20 1.03 12.88 -10.82
C GLY A 20 0.53 11.98 -9.69
N THR A 21 1.38 11.04 -9.25
CA THR A 21 1.03 10.02 -8.24
C THR A 21 0.95 10.54 -6.80
N ILE A 22 1.25 11.82 -6.57
CA ILE A 22 1.23 12.57 -5.30
C ILE A 22 2.22 12.03 -4.25
N GLY A 23 2.18 10.73 -3.96
CA GLY A 23 3.05 10.05 -3.02
C GLY A 23 2.50 8.68 -2.63
N LEU A 24 3.33 7.88 -1.95
CA LEU A 24 3.06 6.48 -1.68
C LEU A 24 1.74 6.17 -0.91
N PRO A 25 1.27 6.99 0.04
CA PRO A 25 -0.03 6.72 0.67
C PRO A 25 -1.23 6.80 -0.28
N GLN A 26 -1.09 7.46 -1.43
CA GLN A 26 -2.19 7.69 -2.37
C GLN A 26 -2.81 6.38 -2.90
N SER A 27 -2.03 5.33 -3.13
CA SER A 27 -2.56 4.05 -3.61
C SER A 27 -3.55 3.40 -2.65
N VAL A 28 -3.39 3.61 -1.34
CA VAL A 28 -4.33 3.13 -0.32
C VAL A 28 -5.64 3.93 -0.39
N LEU A 29 -5.55 5.25 -0.60
CA LEU A 29 -6.71 6.13 -0.72
C LEU A 29 -7.50 5.85 -2.01
N ASP A 30 -6.78 5.59 -3.11
CA ASP A 30 -7.36 5.20 -4.39
C ASP A 30 -8.08 3.85 -4.25
N LEU A 31 -7.42 2.85 -3.65
CA LEU A 31 -8.03 1.54 -3.40
C LEU A 31 -9.24 1.63 -2.45
N ASN A 32 -9.15 2.42 -1.39
CA ASN A 32 -10.26 2.68 -0.48
C ASN A 32 -11.46 3.28 -1.23
N SER A 33 -11.22 4.19 -2.17
CA SER A 33 -12.27 4.78 -3.01
C SER A 33 -12.85 3.77 -4.00
N ALA A 34 -11.99 2.93 -4.61
CA ALA A 34 -12.42 1.86 -5.51
C ALA A 34 -13.32 0.82 -4.80
N LEU A 35 -12.98 0.46 -3.56
CA LEU A 35 -13.81 -0.42 -2.73
C LEU A 35 -15.15 0.24 -2.37
N GLY A 36 -15.15 1.55 -2.09
CA GLY A 36 -16.38 2.33 -1.95
C GLY A 36 -17.28 2.26 -3.19
N TYR A 37 -16.69 2.37 -4.38
CA TYR A 37 -17.42 2.20 -5.65
C TYR A 37 -18.00 0.78 -5.79
N ILE A 38 -17.18 -0.26 -5.56
CA ILE A 38 -17.62 -1.67 -5.63
C ILE A 38 -18.82 -1.92 -4.71
N LYS A 39 -18.77 -1.40 -3.47
CA LYS A 39 -19.86 -1.52 -2.50
C LYS A 39 -21.15 -0.82 -2.94
N SER A 40 -21.04 0.24 -3.76
CA SER A 40 -22.18 0.99 -4.28
C SER A 40 -22.79 0.42 -5.57
N ASP A 41 -22.04 -0.42 -6.29
CA ASP A 41 -22.46 -0.97 -7.58
C ASP A 41 -23.32 -2.24 -7.38
N SER A 42 -24.56 -2.21 -7.86
CA SER A 42 -25.54 -3.29 -7.67
C SER A 42 -25.18 -4.60 -8.37
N THR A 43 -24.15 -4.60 -9.23
CA THR A 43 -23.67 -5.80 -9.91
C THR A 43 -22.44 -6.41 -9.24
N LEU A 44 -21.81 -5.69 -8.30
CA LEU A 44 -20.55 -6.05 -7.65
C LEU A 44 -20.69 -6.22 -6.13
N ASN A 45 -21.59 -5.47 -5.49
CA ASN A 45 -21.72 -5.35 -4.04
C ASN A 45 -21.97 -6.67 -3.29
N ASP A 46 -22.56 -7.67 -3.95
CA ASP A 46 -22.86 -8.98 -3.37
C ASP A 46 -21.74 -10.02 -3.62
N LEU A 47 -20.66 -9.65 -4.32
CA LEU A 47 -19.56 -10.56 -4.62
C LEU A 47 -18.49 -10.52 -3.52
N PRO A 48 -17.91 -11.68 -3.12
CA PRO A 48 -16.78 -11.68 -2.20
C PRO A 48 -15.58 -10.97 -2.83
N ILE A 49 -15.00 -10.03 -2.09
CA ILE A 49 -13.89 -9.21 -2.55
C ILE A 49 -12.57 -9.89 -2.18
N MET A 50 -11.71 -10.09 -3.18
CA MET A 50 -10.32 -10.50 -2.98
C MET A 50 -9.38 -9.45 -3.56
N LEU A 51 -8.33 -9.12 -2.80
CA LEU A 51 -7.35 -8.13 -3.20
C LEU A 51 -6.08 -8.78 -3.70
N TYR A 52 -5.48 -8.17 -4.72
CA TYR A 52 -4.19 -8.57 -5.26
C TYR A 52 -3.38 -7.33 -5.57
N GLY A 53 -2.15 -7.26 -5.06
CA GLY A 53 -1.29 -6.10 -5.24
C GLY A 53 0.19 -6.49 -5.34
N HIS A 54 0.92 -5.77 -6.19
CA HIS A 54 2.37 -5.91 -6.35
C HIS A 54 3.09 -4.60 -6.01
N SER A 55 4.22 -4.68 -5.31
CA SER A 55 5.06 -3.53 -4.94
C SER A 55 4.24 -2.45 -4.24
N TRP A 56 4.07 -1.28 -4.86
CA TRP A 56 3.21 -0.21 -4.35
C TRP A 56 1.75 -0.63 -4.13
N GLY A 57 1.22 -1.47 -5.02
CA GLY A 57 -0.08 -2.10 -4.84
C GLY A 57 -0.08 -3.16 -3.74
N GLY A 58 1.06 -3.82 -3.50
CA GLY A 58 1.23 -4.78 -2.40
C GLY A 58 1.11 -4.10 -1.03
N TYR A 59 1.68 -2.91 -0.89
CA TYR A 59 1.41 -2.04 0.25
C TYR A 59 -0.08 -1.66 0.32
N ALA A 60 -0.67 -1.22 -0.80
CA ALA A 60 -2.05 -0.76 -0.84
C ALA A 60 -3.05 -1.80 -0.33
N VAL A 61 -2.97 -3.04 -0.82
CA VAL A 61 -3.92 -4.11 -0.46
C VAL A 61 -3.79 -4.58 0.99
N ALA A 62 -2.63 -4.40 1.63
CA ALA A 62 -2.44 -4.71 3.04
C ALA A 62 -2.84 -3.52 3.93
N ALA A 63 -2.40 -2.31 3.59
CA ALA A 63 -2.69 -1.11 4.37
C ALA A 63 -4.15 -0.66 4.29
N VAL A 64 -4.89 -0.99 3.21
CA VAL A 64 -6.33 -0.65 3.12
C VAL A 64 -7.17 -1.38 4.17
N LEU A 65 -6.66 -2.47 4.76
CA LEU A 65 -7.32 -3.20 5.84
C LEU A 65 -7.43 -2.40 7.14
N ASN A 66 -6.73 -1.25 7.24
CA ASN A 66 -6.99 -0.26 8.30
C ASN A 66 -8.36 0.44 8.15
N TYR A 67 -9.04 0.29 7.01
CA TYR A 67 -10.39 0.77 6.78
C TYR A 67 -11.40 -0.37 6.92
N ASP A 68 -12.64 -0.01 7.24
CA ASP A 68 -13.74 -0.95 7.45
C ASP A 68 -14.37 -1.42 6.11
N HIS A 69 -13.69 -2.37 5.45
CA HIS A 69 -14.18 -3.07 4.26
C HIS A 69 -14.30 -4.56 4.52
N ASP A 70 -15.34 -5.18 3.94
CA ASP A 70 -15.53 -6.63 3.98
C ASP A 70 -14.66 -7.31 2.90
N ILE A 71 -13.44 -7.68 3.28
CA ILE A 71 -12.44 -8.29 2.40
C ILE A 71 -12.25 -9.77 2.77
N ALA A 72 -12.54 -10.66 1.83
CA ALA A 72 -12.45 -12.09 2.04
C ALA A 72 -10.99 -12.60 2.11
N ALA A 73 -10.10 -12.03 1.28
CA ALA A 73 -8.68 -12.36 1.27
C ALA A 73 -7.86 -11.27 0.57
N ALA A 74 -6.57 -11.18 0.89
CA ALA A 74 -5.62 -10.32 0.21
C ALA A 74 -4.31 -11.04 -0.12
N ALA A 75 -3.71 -10.75 -1.28
CA ALA A 75 -2.39 -11.19 -1.66
C ALA A 75 -1.49 -9.97 -1.93
N SER A 76 -0.47 -9.80 -1.09
CA SER A 76 0.55 -8.76 -1.23
C SER A 76 1.86 -9.37 -1.73
N ILE A 77 2.31 -8.93 -2.90
CA ILE A 77 3.54 -9.38 -3.52
C ILE A 77 4.54 -8.23 -3.54
N ALA A 78 5.74 -8.45 -3.03
CA ALA A 78 6.80 -7.44 -2.95
C ALA A 78 6.35 -6.14 -2.23
N GLY A 79 5.38 -6.21 -1.32
CA GLY A 79 4.85 -5.03 -0.63
C GLY A 79 5.81 -4.46 0.41
N PHE A 80 5.81 -3.13 0.58
CA PHE A 80 6.46 -2.47 1.72
C PHE A 80 5.47 -2.23 2.87
N ASN A 81 5.99 -2.10 4.10
CA ASN A 81 5.19 -1.92 5.29
C ASN A 81 4.69 -0.48 5.45
N ALA A 82 5.59 0.50 5.51
CA ALA A 82 5.23 1.90 5.68
C ALA A 82 5.79 2.83 4.58
N PRO A 83 5.05 3.86 4.13
CA PRO A 83 5.51 4.82 3.13
C PRO A 83 6.84 5.51 3.48
N MET A 84 7.02 5.88 4.75
CA MET A 84 8.24 6.54 5.20
C MET A 84 9.43 5.59 5.28
N GLU A 85 9.21 4.30 5.54
CA GLU A 85 10.29 3.30 5.58
C GLU A 85 10.89 3.10 4.20
N ILE A 86 10.06 2.86 3.19
CA ILE A 86 10.56 2.68 1.81
C ILE A 86 11.15 3.98 1.25
N LEU A 87 10.54 5.14 1.55
CA LEU A 87 11.10 6.43 1.14
C LEU A 87 12.49 6.64 1.76
N PHE A 88 12.66 6.31 3.03
CA PHE A 88 13.94 6.46 3.72
C PHE A 88 14.96 5.40 3.31
N GLU A 89 14.53 4.17 3.02
CA GLU A 89 15.36 3.13 2.43
C GLU A 89 15.97 3.61 1.12
N GLN A 90 15.12 4.07 0.19
CA GLN A 90 15.55 4.62 -1.10
C GLN A 90 16.42 5.87 -0.95
N ALA A 91 16.09 6.77 -0.01
CA ALA A 91 16.93 7.94 0.27
C ALA A 91 18.33 7.52 0.75
N LYS A 92 18.45 6.53 1.66
CA LYS A 92 19.76 6.03 2.10
C LYS A 92 20.57 5.44 0.95
N GLU A 93 19.93 4.72 0.02
CA GLU A 93 20.62 4.18 -1.16
C GLU A 93 21.16 5.28 -2.07
N MET A 94 20.40 6.37 -2.27
CA MET A 94 20.78 7.46 -3.16
C MET A 94 21.79 8.44 -2.57
N MET A 95 21.67 8.78 -1.27
CA MET A 95 22.44 9.86 -0.63
C MET A 95 23.17 9.46 0.65
N GLY A 96 23.13 8.19 1.05
CA GLY A 96 23.86 7.69 2.22
C GLY A 96 23.46 8.40 3.51
N ALA A 97 24.45 8.83 4.30
CA ALA A 97 24.24 9.46 5.60
C ALA A 97 23.45 10.78 5.55
N VAL A 98 23.40 11.46 4.41
CA VAL A 98 22.63 12.69 4.24
C VAL A 98 21.13 12.44 4.39
N ALA A 99 20.65 11.23 4.09
CA ALA A 99 19.24 10.85 4.26
C ALA A 99 18.74 11.11 5.68
N TYR A 100 19.58 10.93 6.71
CA TYR A 100 19.20 11.14 8.11
C TYR A 100 18.93 12.62 8.42
N VAL A 101 19.59 13.54 7.72
CA VAL A 101 19.35 14.99 7.85
C VAL A 101 18.05 15.37 7.15
N GLU A 102 17.74 14.74 6.01
CA GLU A 102 16.52 14.99 5.24
C GLU A 102 15.26 14.34 5.84
N TYR A 103 15.42 13.28 6.64
CA TYR A 103 14.31 12.52 7.24
C TYR A 103 13.21 13.39 7.88
N PRO A 104 13.49 14.36 8.78
CA PRO A 104 12.45 15.19 9.37
C PRO A 104 11.68 16.03 8.33
N PHE A 105 12.33 16.47 7.25
CA PHE A 105 11.68 17.24 6.19
C PHE A 105 10.81 16.34 5.31
N LEU A 106 11.29 15.14 4.96
CA LEU A 106 10.52 14.13 4.25
C LEU A 106 9.27 13.73 5.05
N TRP A 107 9.43 13.48 6.35
CA TRP A 107 8.31 13.15 7.23
C TRP A 107 7.29 14.29 7.32
N ALA A 108 7.74 15.54 7.52
CA ALA A 108 6.87 16.69 7.61
C ALA A 108 6.10 16.92 6.31
N TYR A 109 6.77 16.75 5.16
CA TYR A 109 6.15 16.85 3.84
C TYR A 109 5.06 15.78 3.65
N GLN A 110 5.37 14.51 3.94
CA GLN A 110 4.41 13.42 3.85
C GLN A 110 3.21 13.61 4.80
N ALA A 111 3.46 14.05 6.03
CA ALA A 111 2.43 14.33 7.01
C ALA A 111 1.52 15.49 6.59
N MET A 112 2.07 16.53 5.96
CA MET A 112 1.30 17.66 5.42
C MET A 112 0.42 17.23 4.24
N LEU A 113 0.93 16.39 3.34
CA LEU A 113 0.18 15.93 2.16
C LEU A 113 -0.92 14.93 2.52
N PHE A 114 -0.61 13.95 3.37
CA PHE A 114 -1.47 12.78 3.57
C PHE A 114 -2.10 12.72 4.96
N GLY A 115 -1.72 13.60 5.89
CA GLY A 115 -2.26 13.63 7.24
C GLY A 115 -2.16 12.27 7.93
N ARG A 116 -3.31 11.69 8.28
CA ARG A 116 -3.39 10.35 8.89
C ARG A 116 -2.95 9.23 7.94
N ALA A 117 -3.21 9.37 6.64
CA ALA A 117 -2.84 8.35 5.65
C ALA A 117 -1.32 8.19 5.53
N ALA A 118 -0.53 9.21 5.88
CA ALA A 118 0.93 9.12 5.97
C ALA A 118 1.43 8.08 6.99
N ARG A 119 0.57 7.70 7.94
CA ARG A 119 0.89 6.81 9.07
C ARG A 119 0.30 5.41 8.92
N LEU A 120 -0.42 5.13 7.83
CA LEU A 120 -0.93 3.80 7.58
C LEU A 120 0.24 2.86 7.33
N THR A 121 0.23 1.71 8.00
CA THR A 121 1.18 0.63 7.77
C THR A 121 0.42 -0.61 7.30
N ALA A 122 1.11 -1.45 6.54
CA ALA A 122 0.57 -2.74 6.12
C ALA A 122 0.35 -3.66 7.32
N VAL A 123 1.30 -3.70 8.27
CA VAL A 123 1.23 -4.54 9.47
C VAL A 123 0.05 -4.16 10.35
N ASP A 124 -0.19 -2.86 10.60
CA ASP A 124 -1.37 -2.42 11.37
C ASP A 124 -2.66 -2.88 10.70
N GLY A 125 -2.74 -2.78 9.37
CA GLY A 125 -3.91 -3.22 8.62
C GLY A 125 -4.14 -4.72 8.69
N ILE A 126 -3.07 -5.51 8.53
CA ILE A 126 -3.10 -6.97 8.67
C ILE A 126 -3.56 -7.37 10.08
N ASN A 127 -3.01 -6.74 11.11
CA ASN A 127 -3.30 -7.07 12.50
C ASN A 127 -4.65 -6.54 12.99
N SER A 128 -5.25 -5.56 12.29
CA SER A 128 -6.57 -5.01 12.63
C SER A 128 -7.76 -5.73 12.01
N ALA A 129 -7.54 -6.63 11.04
CA ALA A 129 -8.60 -7.28 10.28
C ALA A 129 -8.56 -8.81 10.41
N ASP A 130 -9.72 -9.45 10.29
CA ASP A 130 -9.84 -10.92 10.23
C ASP A 130 -9.55 -11.49 8.82
N THR A 131 -9.14 -10.64 7.88
CA THR A 131 -8.85 -11.00 6.50
C THR A 131 -7.64 -11.94 6.42
N VAL A 132 -7.77 -13.02 5.66
CA VAL A 132 -6.62 -13.89 5.36
C VAL A 132 -5.68 -13.19 4.38
N VAL A 133 -4.44 -12.92 4.82
CA VAL A 133 -3.44 -12.22 4.01
C VAL A 133 -2.28 -13.15 3.65
N MET A 134 -1.99 -13.25 2.35
CA MET A 134 -0.80 -13.94 1.81
C MET A 134 0.27 -12.90 1.47
N ILE A 135 1.45 -13.03 2.06
CA ILE A 135 2.62 -12.21 1.77
C ILE A 135 3.65 -13.01 0.97
N ILE A 136 4.10 -12.47 -0.17
CA ILE A 136 5.13 -13.06 -1.00
C ILE A 136 6.22 -12.01 -1.23
N HIS A 137 7.47 -12.30 -0.86
CA HIS A 137 8.60 -11.40 -1.08
C HIS A 137 9.84 -12.17 -1.50
N GLY A 138 10.60 -11.63 -2.47
CA GLY A 138 11.85 -12.23 -2.92
C GLY A 138 13.02 -11.81 -2.02
N ASP A 139 13.89 -12.75 -1.65
CA ASP A 139 15.08 -12.48 -0.82
C ASP A 139 16.17 -11.66 -1.54
N LYS A 140 16.06 -11.52 -2.86
CA LYS A 140 16.96 -10.74 -3.73
C LYS A 140 16.27 -9.53 -4.39
N ASP A 141 15.16 -9.08 -3.84
CA ASP A 141 14.49 -7.87 -4.31
C ASP A 141 15.42 -6.65 -4.09
N THR A 142 15.70 -5.93 -5.18
CA THR A 142 16.57 -4.73 -5.18
C THR A 142 15.78 -3.42 -5.17
N ALA A 143 14.46 -3.47 -5.20
CA ALA A 143 13.58 -2.31 -5.13
C ALA A 143 13.03 -2.12 -3.72
N ILE A 144 12.66 -3.21 -3.05
CA ILE A 144 12.19 -3.21 -1.66
C ILE A 144 12.96 -4.29 -0.92
N SER A 145 13.84 -3.88 -0.02
CA SER A 145 14.73 -4.80 0.69
C SER A 145 13.95 -5.79 1.55
N TYR A 146 14.25 -7.09 1.38
CA TYR A 146 13.66 -8.18 2.18
C TYR A 146 13.86 -8.00 3.69
N GLY A 147 14.99 -7.42 4.11
CA GLY A 147 15.29 -7.14 5.52
C GLY A 147 15.07 -5.67 5.92
N GLY A 148 14.52 -4.86 5.02
CA GLY A 148 14.30 -3.43 5.21
C GLY A 148 12.81 -3.12 5.24
N ALA A 149 12.36 -2.26 4.33
CA ALA A 149 10.98 -1.76 4.32
C ALA A 149 9.91 -2.78 3.90
N SER A 150 10.28 -4.00 3.50
CA SER A 150 9.30 -5.03 3.09
C SER A 150 8.37 -5.46 4.22
N ILE A 151 7.12 -5.83 3.91
CA ILE A 151 6.17 -6.35 4.93
C ILE A 151 6.74 -7.58 5.65
N ILE A 152 7.44 -8.47 4.94
CA ILE A 152 7.97 -9.71 5.51
C ILE A 152 9.06 -9.47 6.57
N ALA A 153 9.74 -8.31 6.53
CA ALA A 153 10.70 -7.92 7.56
C ALA A 153 10.03 -7.74 8.94
N HIS A 154 8.73 -7.45 8.96
CA HIS A 154 7.93 -7.19 10.16
C HIS A 154 7.10 -8.40 10.62
N LYS A 155 7.38 -9.61 10.12
CA LYS A 155 6.59 -10.84 10.40
C LYS A 155 6.42 -11.25 11.88
N SER A 156 7.08 -10.56 12.81
CA SER A 156 7.04 -10.85 14.26
C SER A 156 6.27 -9.79 15.06
N GLU A 157 5.69 -8.80 14.38
CA GLU A 157 4.83 -7.74 14.94
C GLU A 157 3.36 -8.14 14.87
#